data_AF-A0A7W1C8Q9-F1
#
_entry.id   AF-A0A7W1C8Q9-F1
#
_cell.length_a   1.000
_cell.length_b   1.000
_cell.length_c   1.000
_cell.angle_alpha   90.00
_cell.angle_beta   90.00
_cell.angle_gamma   90.00
#
_symmetry.space_group_name_H-M   'P 1'
#
loop_
_entity.id
_entity.type
_entity.pdbx_description
1 polymer ?
#
loop_
_entity_poly.entity_id
_entity_poly.type
_entity_poly.pdbx_seq_one_letter_code
_entity_poly.pdbx_strand_id
1 'polypeptide(L)'
;MHISLVNGALSRTALLAGAFLAASCTELPPAPVTPAAVRIQILPGCESVPQCRQCTLTIAAFDKNGQPTLPPALTWTSSNAGIAIVNSSGTVTGLRPGGARIRASNPEGTISAERSVSILPVNSACTPPS
;
A
#
# COMPACT_ATOMS: atom_id res chain seq x y z
N MET A 1 57.32 -27.79 -15.56
CA MET A 1 56.22 -26.88 -15.97
C MET A 1 55.99 -25.96 -14.76
N HIS A 2 56.78 -24.90 -14.51
CA HIS A 2 56.89 -23.61 -15.23
C HIS A 2 55.48 -23.04 -15.50
N ILE A 3 55.00 -21.92 -14.94
CA ILE A 3 55.60 -20.59 -14.78
C ILE A 3 54.93 -19.79 -13.64
N SER A 4 55.75 -19.06 -12.88
CA SER A 4 55.39 -17.96 -11.98
C SER A 4 54.94 -16.71 -12.75
N LEU A 5 53.96 -15.96 -12.25
CA LEU A 5 53.74 -14.56 -12.63
C LEU A 5 54.01 -13.65 -11.42
N VAL A 6 55.00 -12.79 -11.62
CA VAL A 6 55.51 -11.75 -10.73
C VAL A 6 54.86 -10.39 -11.03
N ASN A 7 55.06 -9.45 -10.10
CA ASN A 7 54.95 -7.98 -10.16
C ASN A 7 53.73 -7.39 -9.42
N GLY A 8 53.88 -6.52 -8.43
CA GLY A 8 55.07 -5.89 -7.85
C GLY A 8 54.68 -5.08 -6.61
N ALA A 9 55.36 -5.33 -5.49
CA ALA A 9 55.26 -4.49 -4.30
C ALA A 9 56.31 -3.39 -4.42
N LEU A 10 55.88 -2.16 -4.73
CA LEU A 10 56.71 -0.99 -4.67
C LEU A 10 56.99 -0.62 -3.22
N SER A 11 58.28 -0.63 -2.89
CA SER A 11 58.87 -0.08 -1.68
C SER A 11 58.55 1.40 -1.51
N ARG A 12 58.18 1.83 -0.29
CA ARG A 12 58.67 3.02 0.43
C ARG A 12 57.71 3.47 1.52
N THR A 13 58.04 3.14 2.76
CA THR A 13 57.55 3.80 3.96
C THR A 13 58.07 5.25 3.98
N ALA A 14 57.16 6.22 3.89
CA ALA A 14 57.37 7.60 4.27
C ALA A 14 56.28 7.97 5.29
N LEU A 15 56.70 8.46 6.47
CA LEU A 15 55.84 9.06 7.50
C LEU A 15 54.88 10.06 6.86
N LEU A 16 53.60 10.06 7.23
CA LEU A 16 52.77 11.25 7.40
C LEU A 16 51.51 10.90 8.20
N ALA A 17 51.13 11.82 9.11
CA ALA A 17 50.05 11.70 10.07
C ALA A 17 48.69 11.39 9.41
N GLY A 18 47.91 10.50 10.02
CA GLY A 18 46.54 10.24 9.61
C GLY A 18 45.74 9.72 10.79
N ALA A 19 44.95 10.61 11.40
CA ALA A 19 43.92 10.23 12.36
C ALA A 19 43.05 9.14 11.74
N PHE A 20 43.05 7.95 12.35
CA PHE A 20 42.11 6.89 12.02
C PHE A 20 40.72 7.36 12.45
N LEU A 21 40.02 8.05 11.56
CA LEU A 21 38.58 8.10 11.60
C LEU A 21 38.11 6.69 11.24
N ALA A 22 37.85 5.88 12.27
CA ALA A 22 37.05 4.67 12.11
C ALA A 22 35.67 5.14 11.63
N ALA A 23 35.47 5.19 10.31
CA ALA A 23 34.15 5.25 9.73
C ALA A 23 33.48 3.92 10.09
N SER A 24 32.79 3.90 11.23
CA SER A 24 31.90 2.83 11.61
C SER A 24 30.84 2.75 10.51
N CYS A 25 31.09 1.92 9.50
CA CYS A 25 30.10 1.56 8.51
C CYS A 25 29.06 0.72 9.26
N THR A 26 28.12 1.38 9.92
CA THR A 26 26.93 0.71 10.46
C THR A 26 26.16 0.16 9.28
N GLU A 27 26.33 -1.14 9.01
CA GLU A 27 25.47 -1.86 8.08
C GLU A 27 24.03 -1.71 8.57
N LEU A 28 23.19 -1.05 7.78
CA LEU A 28 21.78 -0.87 8.11
C LEU A 28 21.16 -2.28 8.15
N PRO A 29 20.42 -2.66 9.20
CA PRO A 29 19.75 -3.96 9.26
C PRO A 29 18.95 -4.18 7.96
N PRO A 30 18.99 -5.39 7.35
CA PRO A 30 18.21 -5.65 6.16
C PRO A 30 16.74 -5.36 6.45
N ALA A 31 16.12 -4.55 5.60
CA ALA A 31 14.73 -4.17 5.77
C ALA A 31 13.86 -5.43 5.92
N PRO A 32 12.87 -5.45 6.83
CA PRO A 32 12.02 -6.60 7.01
C PRO A 32 11.35 -6.95 5.67
N VAL A 33 11.67 -8.13 5.15
CA VAL A 33 11.12 -8.64 3.88
C VAL A 33 9.65 -8.98 4.10
N THR A 34 8.78 -8.02 3.82
CA THR A 34 7.33 -8.23 3.93
C THR A 34 6.87 -9.14 2.78
N PRO A 35 6.19 -10.27 3.04
CA PRO A 35 5.65 -11.13 1.99
C PRO A 35 4.67 -10.36 1.09
N ALA A 36 4.83 -10.51 -0.23
CA ALA A 36 3.94 -9.88 -1.19
C ALA A 36 2.51 -10.45 -1.08
N ALA A 37 1.52 -9.56 -1.05
CA ALA A 37 0.11 -9.95 -1.11
C ALA A 37 -0.24 -10.51 -2.49
N VAL A 38 -0.97 -11.62 -2.52
CA VAL A 38 -1.51 -12.21 -3.77
C VAL A 38 -3.04 -12.22 -3.80
N ARG A 39 -3.68 -11.94 -2.66
CA ARG A 39 -5.13 -11.88 -2.50
C ARG A 39 -5.49 -10.76 -1.55
N ILE A 40 -6.58 -10.05 -1.85
CA ILE A 40 -7.19 -9.09 -0.94
C ILE A 40 -8.65 -9.44 -0.71
N GLN A 41 -9.18 -8.96 0.41
CA GLN A 41 -10.59 -9.03 0.76
C GLN A 41 -11.01 -7.71 1.39
N ILE A 42 -12.11 -7.13 0.91
CA ILE A 42 -12.77 -6.04 1.61
C ILE A 42 -13.50 -6.66 2.80
N LEU A 43 -13.16 -6.27 4.02
CA LEU A 43 -13.84 -6.77 5.23
C LEU A 43 -15.29 -6.28 5.29
N PRO A 44 -16.18 -6.97 6.00
CA PRO A 44 -17.55 -6.49 6.22
C PRO A 44 -17.55 -5.11 6.89
N GLY A 45 -18.44 -4.24 6.41
CA GLY A 45 -18.51 -2.85 6.82
C GLY A 45 -19.06 -1.98 5.69
N CYS A 46 -19.70 -0.86 6.04
CA CYS A 46 -20.24 0.10 5.07
C CYS A 46 -21.31 -0.46 4.11
N GLU A 47 -21.99 -1.56 4.44
CA GLU A 47 -23.04 -2.14 3.57
C GLU A 47 -24.20 -1.17 3.36
N SER A 48 -24.52 -0.41 4.41
CA SER A 48 -25.48 0.68 4.39
C SER A 48 -24.82 1.94 4.92
N VAL A 49 -24.80 3.00 4.11
CA VAL A 49 -24.24 4.30 4.48
C VAL A 49 -25.35 5.35 4.33
N PRO A 50 -25.71 6.10 5.38
CA PRO A 50 -26.64 7.21 5.22
C PRO A 50 -26.06 8.23 4.24
N GLN A 51 -26.92 8.85 3.42
CA GLN A 51 -26.49 9.93 2.53
C GLN A 51 -25.75 11.02 3.33
N CYS A 52 -24.65 11.50 2.75
CA CYS A 52 -23.70 12.45 3.33
C CYS A 52 -22.98 12.03 4.60
N ARG A 53 -23.04 10.74 4.92
CA ARG A 53 -22.08 10.11 5.79
C ARG A 53 -21.01 9.43 4.95
N GLN A 54 -19.90 9.21 5.64
CA GLN A 54 -18.74 8.53 5.10
C GLN A 54 -18.46 7.29 5.95
N CYS A 55 -17.90 6.28 5.30
CA CYS A 55 -17.52 5.04 5.93
C CYS A 55 -16.23 4.53 5.27
N THR A 56 -15.25 4.11 6.08
CA THR A 56 -13.97 3.62 5.56
C THR A 56 -13.98 2.11 5.46
N LEU A 57 -13.64 1.60 4.28
CA LEU A 57 -13.50 0.18 4.03
C LEU A 57 -12.14 -0.32 4.54
N THR A 58 -12.14 -1.47 5.20
CA THR A 58 -10.92 -2.13 5.67
C THR A 58 -10.53 -3.26 4.73
N ILE A 59 -9.24 -3.36 4.41
CA ILE A 59 -8.69 -4.43 3.55
C ILE A 59 -7.93 -5.44 4.41
N ALA A 60 -8.22 -6.72 4.20
CA ALA A 60 -7.34 -7.81 4.59
C ALA A 60 -6.58 -8.31 3.36
N ALA A 61 -5.27 -8.48 3.48
CA ALA A 61 -4.42 -9.01 2.42
C ALA A 61 -3.75 -10.31 2.88
N PHE A 62 -3.55 -11.22 1.94
CA PHE A 62 -3.00 -12.54 2.19
C PHE A 62 -1.89 -12.85 1.19
N ASP A 63 -0.83 -13.51 1.66
CA ASP A 63 0.27 -14.00 0.83
C ASP A 63 -0.10 -15.32 0.12
N LYS A 64 0.84 -15.86 -0.68
CA LYS A 64 0.67 -17.12 -1.42
C LYS A 64 0.39 -18.34 -0.52
N ASN A 65 0.74 -18.25 0.76
CA ASN A 65 0.54 -19.29 1.76
C ASN A 65 -0.77 -19.09 2.54
N GLY A 66 -1.55 -18.05 2.21
CA GLY A 66 -2.78 -17.70 2.90
C GLY A 66 -2.56 -16.97 4.23
N GLN A 67 -1.33 -16.53 4.53
CA GLN A 67 -1.02 -15.81 5.76
C GLN A 67 -1.36 -14.32 5.63
N PRO A 68 -1.88 -13.67 6.69
CA PRO A 68 -2.12 -12.24 6.68
C PRO A 68 -0.83 -11.46 6.39
N THR A 69 -0.92 -10.47 5.52
CA THR A 69 0.19 -9.56 5.17
C THR A 69 -0.33 -8.13 4.99
N LEU A 70 0.57 -7.19 4.73
CA LEU A 70 0.22 -5.81 4.39
C LEU A 70 -0.43 -5.74 3.00
N PRO A 71 -1.49 -4.94 2.83
CA PRO A 71 -2.06 -4.71 1.50
C PRO A 71 -1.07 -3.97 0.60
N PRO A 72 -1.07 -4.26 -0.71
CA PRO A 72 -0.29 -3.47 -1.66
C PRO A 72 -0.91 -2.07 -1.79
N ALA A 73 -0.30 -1.20 -2.60
CA ALA A 73 -0.98 0.00 -3.05
C ALA A 73 -2.28 -0.39 -3.79
N LEU A 74 -3.37 0.32 -3.51
CA LEU A 74 -4.69 0.04 -4.09
C LEU A 74 -5.25 1.26 -4.81
N THR A 75 -5.86 1.01 -5.95
CA THR A 75 -6.73 1.93 -6.67
C THR A 75 -8.17 1.58 -6.34
N TRP A 76 -8.94 2.59 -5.94
CA TRP A 76 -10.35 2.47 -5.60
C TRP A 76 -11.22 3.06 -6.71
N THR A 77 -12.29 2.36 -7.06
CA THR A 77 -13.29 2.84 -8.02
C THR A 77 -14.70 2.58 -7.53
N SER A 78 -15.63 3.44 -7.96
CA SER A 78 -17.06 3.28 -7.73
C SER A 78 -17.76 3.05 -9.06
N SER A 79 -18.73 2.13 -9.09
CA SER A 79 -19.57 1.90 -10.27
C SER A 79 -20.51 3.07 -10.58
N ASN A 80 -20.79 3.94 -9.60
CA ASN A 80 -21.61 5.13 -9.79
C ASN A 80 -21.20 6.25 -8.82
N ALA A 81 -20.33 7.14 -9.30
CA ALA A 81 -19.86 8.30 -8.55
C ALA A 81 -20.95 9.33 -8.22
N GLY A 82 -22.12 9.28 -8.88
CA GLY A 82 -23.28 10.11 -8.52
C GLY A 82 -24.05 9.60 -7.31
N ILE A 83 -23.90 8.32 -6.96
CA ILE A 83 -24.51 7.68 -5.78
C ILE A 83 -23.51 7.63 -4.63
N ALA A 84 -22.31 7.13 -4.87
CA ALA A 84 -21.25 7.04 -3.87
C ALA A 84 -19.87 7.25 -4.50
N ILE A 85 -19.04 8.06 -3.86
CA ILE A 85 -17.63 8.26 -4.24
C ILE A 85 -16.73 7.53 -3.25
N VAL A 86 -15.55 7.10 -3.69
CA VAL A 86 -14.52 6.50 -2.84
C VAL A 86 -13.20 7.21 -3.07
N ASN A 87 -12.47 7.54 -2.01
CA ASN A 87 -11.15 8.17 -2.11
C ASN A 87 -10.01 7.14 -2.13
N SER A 88 -8.77 7.61 -2.26
CA SER A 88 -7.56 6.76 -2.29
C SER A 88 -7.34 5.95 -1.01
N SER A 89 -7.91 6.38 0.11
CA SER A 89 -7.82 5.70 1.41
C SER A 89 -8.93 4.66 1.61
N GLY A 90 -9.82 4.47 0.63
CA GLY A 90 -10.97 3.56 0.76
C GLY A 90 -12.13 4.12 1.58
N THR A 91 -12.17 5.43 1.81
CA THR A 91 -13.33 6.11 2.43
C THR A 91 -14.40 6.34 1.38
N VAL A 92 -15.56 5.73 1.60
CA VAL A 92 -16.76 5.85 0.78
C VAL A 92 -17.65 6.95 1.34
N THR A 93 -18.05 7.91 0.50
CA THR A 93 -19.01 8.96 0.84
C THR A 93 -20.28 8.78 0.03
N GLY A 94 -21.42 8.69 0.70
CA GLY A 94 -22.73 8.61 0.06
C GLY A 94 -23.20 10.00 -0.40
N LEU A 95 -23.53 10.14 -1.68
CA LEU A 95 -24.03 11.40 -2.25
C LEU A 95 -25.53 11.39 -2.50
N ARG A 96 -26.07 10.28 -2.99
CA ARG A 96 -27.50 10.12 -3.30
C ARG A 96 -27.98 8.72 -2.91
N PRO A 97 -29.25 8.56 -2.52
CA PRO A 97 -29.80 7.24 -2.22
C PRO A 97 -29.73 6.31 -3.44
N GLY A 98 -29.40 5.04 -3.20
CA GLY A 98 -29.25 4.03 -4.25
C GLY A 98 -28.09 3.08 -4.01
N GLY A 99 -27.86 2.16 -4.94
CA GLY A 99 -26.79 1.17 -4.86
C GLY A 99 -25.56 1.57 -5.67
N ALA A 100 -24.37 1.38 -5.10
CA ALA A 100 -23.09 1.50 -5.79
C ALA A 100 -22.19 0.30 -5.45
N ARG A 101 -21.32 -0.09 -6.37
CA ARG A 101 -20.31 -1.11 -6.14
C ARG A 101 -18.94 -0.45 -6.07
N ILE A 102 -18.23 -0.73 -4.98
CA ILE A 102 -16.88 -0.22 -4.74
C ILE A 102 -15.89 -1.34 -5.03
N ARG A 103 -14.89 -1.06 -5.85
CA ARG A 103 -13.83 -2.00 -6.23
C ARG A 103 -12.48 -1.48 -5.75
N ALA A 104 -11.69 -2.36 -5.15
CA ALA A 104 -10.28 -2.14 -4.87
C ALA A 104 -9.45 -3.04 -5.78
N SER A 105 -8.40 -2.52 -6.41
CA SER A 105 -7.43 -3.32 -7.16
C SER A 105 -6.02 -2.79 -7.02
N ASN A 106 -5.02 -3.65 -7.12
CA ASN A 106 -3.64 -3.19 -7.29
C ASN A 106 -3.46 -2.49 -8.66
N PRO A 107 -2.38 -1.71 -8.85
CA PRO A 107 -2.12 -1.01 -10.12
C PRO A 107 -2.03 -1.95 -11.33
N GLU A 108 -1.51 -3.17 -11.15
CA GLU A 108 -1.45 -4.17 -12.23
C GLU A 108 -2.80 -4.82 -12.54
N GLY A 109 -3.83 -4.64 -11.69
CA GLY A 109 -5.15 -5.24 -11.84
C GLY A 109 -5.22 -6.76 -11.60
N THR A 110 -4.11 -7.40 -11.22
CA THR A 110 -4.02 -8.84 -10.98
C THR A 110 -4.70 -9.29 -9.68
N ILE A 111 -4.86 -8.37 -8.72
CA ILE A 111 -5.51 -8.62 -7.44
C ILE A 111 -6.64 -7.59 -7.27
N SER A 112 -7.85 -8.06 -7.03
CA SER A 112 -8.99 -7.17 -6.80
C SER A 112 -10.05 -7.75 -5.88
N ALA A 113 -10.85 -6.88 -5.27
CA ALA A 113 -12.03 -7.22 -4.49
C ALA A 113 -13.12 -6.17 -4.70
N GLU A 114 -14.37 -6.57 -4.53
CA GLU A 114 -15.54 -5.70 -4.68
C GLU A 114 -16.45 -5.78 -3.46
N ARG A 115 -17.16 -4.68 -3.20
CA ARG A 115 -18.18 -4.58 -2.16
C ARG A 115 -19.35 -3.76 -2.66
N SER A 116 -20.56 -4.28 -2.48
CA SER A 116 -21.79 -3.52 -2.70
C SER A 116 -22.07 -2.61 -1.50
N VAL A 117 -22.47 -1.38 -1.78
CA VAL A 117 -22.82 -0.35 -0.79
C VAL A 117 -24.19 0.20 -1.16
N SER A 118 -25.08 0.29 -0.17
CA SER A 118 -26.40 0.91 -0.29
C SER A 118 -26.39 2.26 0.42
N ILE A 119 -26.72 3.33 -0.30
CA ILE A 119 -26.88 4.65 0.28
C ILE A 119 -28.34 4.83 0.69
N LEU A 120 -28.55 5.02 1.99
CA LEU A 120 -29.87 5.22 2.56
C LEU A 120 -30.24 6.72 2.57
N PRO A 121 -31.50 7.08 2.29
CA PRO A 121 -31.94 8.46 2.42
C PRO A 121 -31.85 8.92 3.88
N VAL A 122 -31.54 10.20 4.07
CA VAL A 122 -31.62 10.87 5.37
C VAL A 122 -32.81 11.82 5.37
N ASN A 123 -33.48 11.96 6.51
CA ASN A 123 -34.62 12.86 6.67
C ASN A 123 -34.25 14.35 6.66
N SER A 124 -32.94 14.66 6.67
CA SER A 124 -32.42 16.02 6.69
C SER A 124 -31.60 16.28 5.43
N ALA A 125 -31.82 17.42 4.77
CA ALA A 125 -31.06 17.80 3.60
C ALA A 125 -29.57 17.86 3.93
N CYS A 126 -28.77 17.17 3.13
CA CYS A 126 -27.33 17.33 3.16
C CYS A 126 -26.95 18.56 2.36
N THR A 127 -26.33 19.54 3.00
CA THR A 127 -25.69 20.66 2.33
C THR A 127 -24.27 20.25 1.91
N PRO A 128 -23.92 20.26 0.61
CA PRO A 128 -22.54 20.15 0.18
C PRO A 128 -21.73 21.30 0.79
N PRO A 129 -20.49 21.07 1.29
CA PRO A 129 -19.62 22.18 1.65
C PRO A 129 -19.38 23.06 0.41
N SER A 130 -19.57 24.37 0.58
CA SER A 130 -19.34 25.39 -0.46
C SER A 130 -17.86 25.62 -0.73
#